data_AF-A0A097PNM0-F1
#
_entry.id   AF-A0A097PNM0-F1
#
_cell.length_a   1.000
_cell.length_b   1.000
_cell.length_c   1.000
_cell.angle_alpha   90.00
_cell.angle_beta   90.00
_cell.angle_gamma   90.00
#
_symmetry.space_group_name_H-M   'P 1'
#
loop_
_entity.id
_entity.type
_entity.pdbx_description
1 polymer ?
#
loop_
_entity_poly.entity_id
_entity_poly.type
_entity_poly.pdbx_seq_one_letter_code
_entity_poly.pdbx_strand_id
1 'polypeptide(L)'
;LPPKGVPDFRYEDELSAELNGMVKGRKTARDVIMWLEESVIPVNGALRVVVQTLLDIGSKSFTHLITVLERYGQVIGKICPTEETQIMLIAEVSLFWINSAQSTAITIDRMMGYRLISNLAIVKWVFSKPNIDLFHTTDRLWEILRNAINKTYNRISDLRKEILQLKKSVIKAEEAQAALDGAESKLMLVDGEPVVGENPARMRRLKLDATKTKDEEVSTRDSLESKEALLARA
;
A
#
# COMPACT_ATOMS: atom_id res chain seq x y z
N LEU A 1 3.61 -4.16 38.21
CA LEU A 1 3.58 -3.07 37.20
C LEU A 1 4.12 -3.63 35.90
N PRO A 2 3.56 -3.28 34.73
CA PRO A 2 4.14 -3.69 33.46
C PRO A 2 5.58 -3.14 33.34
N PRO A 3 6.49 -3.84 32.62
CA PRO A 3 7.85 -3.36 32.40
C PRO A 3 7.82 -1.99 31.72
N LYS A 4 8.84 -1.17 31.95
CA LYS A 4 8.99 0.10 31.23
C LYS A 4 9.13 -0.22 29.74
N GLY A 5 8.34 0.43 28.89
CA GLY A 5 8.34 0.24 27.43
C GLY A 5 9.57 0.84 26.74
N VAL A 6 10.76 0.56 27.26
CA VAL A 6 12.06 0.99 26.72
C VAL A 6 12.46 0.04 25.59
N PRO A 7 13.10 0.54 24.53
CA PRO A 7 13.69 -0.31 23.50
C PRO A 7 14.69 -1.32 24.08
N ASP A 8 14.78 -2.48 23.42
CA ASP A 8 15.82 -3.48 23.65
C ASP A 8 16.78 -3.48 22.45
N PHE A 9 17.71 -2.52 22.46
CA PHE A 9 18.74 -2.40 21.43
C PHE A 9 19.91 -3.34 21.75
N ARG A 10 20.28 -4.20 20.79
CA ARG A 10 21.22 -5.30 21.03
C ARG A 10 22.54 -5.24 20.25
N TYR A 11 22.78 -4.17 19.50
CA TYR A 11 23.89 -4.12 18.53
C TYR A 11 24.77 -2.88 18.73
N GLU A 12 25.78 -2.97 19.59
CA GLU A 12 26.84 -1.96 19.72
C GLU A 12 28.09 -2.39 18.92
N ASP A 13 27.93 -2.72 17.64
CA ASP A 13 29.04 -3.08 16.75
C ASP A 13 29.50 -1.90 15.88
N GLU A 14 30.67 -2.02 15.26
CA GLU A 14 31.26 -0.98 14.40
C GLU A 14 30.32 -0.56 13.26
N LEU A 15 29.54 -1.52 12.74
CA LEU A 15 28.58 -1.31 11.66
C LEU A 15 27.39 -0.45 12.10
N SER A 16 26.85 -0.70 13.29
CA SER A 16 25.82 0.15 13.88
C SER A 16 26.34 1.56 14.10
N ALA A 17 27.57 1.70 14.61
CA ALA A 17 28.18 3.01 14.83
C ALA A 17 28.37 3.79 13.51
N GLU A 18 28.84 3.13 12.45
CA GLU A 18 29.02 3.74 11.13
C GLU A 18 27.68 4.14 10.50
N LEU A 19 26.68 3.25 10.53
CA LEU A 19 25.33 3.56 10.06
C LEU A 19 24.72 4.73 10.83
N ASN A 20 24.88 4.77 12.15
CA ASN A 20 24.43 5.88 12.99
C ASN A 20 25.12 7.19 12.59
N GLY A 21 26.44 7.14 12.32
CA GLY A 21 27.23 8.24 11.80
C GLY A 21 26.71 8.76 10.45
N MET A 22 26.40 7.87 9.51
CA MET A 22 25.82 8.23 8.21
C MET A 22 24.45 8.88 8.36
N VAL A 23 23.58 8.34 9.21
CA VAL A 23 22.24 8.88 9.44
C VAL A 23 22.30 10.27 10.10
N LYS A 24 23.15 10.44 11.10
CA LYS A 24 23.43 11.75 11.74
C LYS A 24 24.04 12.74 10.77
N GLY A 25 24.94 12.27 9.89
CA GLY A 25 25.52 13.02 8.78
C GLY A 25 24.55 13.30 7.63
N ARG A 26 23.28 12.87 7.76
CA ARG A 26 22.20 13.06 6.75
C ARG A 26 22.56 12.53 5.37
N LYS A 27 23.37 11.47 5.31
CA LYS A 27 23.64 10.73 4.07
C LYS A 27 22.33 10.26 3.44
N THR A 28 22.30 10.16 2.11
CA THR A 28 21.08 9.74 1.42
C THR A 28 20.85 8.25 1.60
N ALA A 29 19.61 7.78 1.41
CA ALA A 29 19.33 6.34 1.40
C ALA A 29 20.17 5.59 0.37
N ARG A 30 20.47 6.23 -0.77
CA ARG A 30 21.35 5.68 -1.81
C ARG A 30 22.78 5.47 -1.30
N ASP A 31 23.34 6.46 -0.60
CA ASP A 31 24.68 6.35 -0.03
C ASP A 31 24.75 5.19 0.98
N VAL A 32 23.73 5.06 1.83
CA VAL A 32 23.64 3.95 2.80
C VAL A 32 23.50 2.59 2.09
N ILE A 33 22.73 2.51 1.01
CA ILE A 33 22.60 1.29 0.21
C ILE A 33 23.95 0.90 -0.42
N MET A 34 24.67 1.85 -1.01
CA MET A 34 25.99 1.57 -1.60
C MET A 34 26.97 1.07 -0.53
N TRP A 35 27.01 1.72 0.63
CA TRP A 35 27.82 1.27 1.76
C TRP A 35 27.46 -0.15 2.22
N LEU A 36 26.16 -0.49 2.28
CA LEU A 36 25.71 -1.85 2.63
C LEU A 36 26.13 -2.89 1.59
N GLU A 37 26.09 -2.56 0.30
CA GLU A 37 26.49 -3.47 -0.79
C GLU A 37 28.01 -3.69 -0.82
N GLU A 38 28.80 -2.71 -0.39
CA GLU A 38 30.26 -2.81 -0.27
C GLU A 38 30.69 -3.55 1.01
N SER A 39 29.81 -3.62 2.01
CA SER A 39 30.09 -4.31 3.27
C SER A 39 30.01 -5.83 3.11
N VAL A 40 31.02 -6.57 3.59
CA VAL A 40 31.09 -8.05 3.53
C VAL A 40 30.23 -8.68 4.63
N ILE A 41 28.92 -8.43 4.61
CA ILE A 41 27.98 -8.92 5.63
C ILE A 41 26.98 -9.89 5.00
N PRO A 42 26.76 -11.08 5.58
CA PRO A 42 25.65 -11.93 5.18
C PRO A 42 24.32 -11.17 5.30
N VAL A 43 23.45 -11.28 4.29
CA VAL A 43 22.18 -10.51 4.19
C VAL A 43 21.36 -10.52 5.49
N ASN A 44 21.29 -11.67 6.18
CA ASN A 44 20.56 -11.79 7.45
C ASN A 44 21.21 -11.03 8.61
N GLY A 45 22.55 -10.96 8.65
CA GLY A 45 23.28 -10.17 9.65
C GLY A 45 23.11 -8.67 9.41
N ALA A 46 23.19 -8.25 8.15
CA ALA A 46 22.98 -6.86 7.75
C ALA A 46 21.56 -6.38 8.10
N LEU A 47 20.53 -7.22 7.87
CA LEU A 47 19.15 -6.91 8.23
C LEU A 47 19.01 -6.54 9.71
N ARG A 48 19.53 -7.39 10.60
CA ARG A 48 19.37 -7.18 12.05
C ARG A 48 20.02 -5.88 12.50
N VAL A 49 21.28 -5.66 12.12
CA VAL A 49 22.04 -4.46 12.51
C VAL A 49 21.38 -3.20 11.96
N VAL A 50 21.01 -3.18 10.68
CA VAL A 50 20.39 -2.02 10.04
C VAL A 50 19.04 -1.68 10.69
N VAL A 51 18.16 -2.68 10.84
CA VAL A 51 16.82 -2.47 11.40
C VAL A 51 16.90 -1.97 12.83
N GLN A 52 17.70 -2.63 13.68
CA GLN A 52 17.85 -2.25 15.08
C GLN A 52 18.43 -0.84 15.23
N THR A 53 19.44 -0.50 14.42
CA THR A 53 20.06 0.83 14.44
C THR A 53 19.08 1.92 13.99
N LEU A 54 18.33 1.69 12.91
CA LEU A 54 17.33 2.66 12.43
C LEU A 54 16.19 2.83 13.44
N LEU A 55 15.72 1.74 14.06
CA LEU A 55 14.71 1.80 15.10
C LEU A 55 15.21 2.54 16.34
N ASP A 56 16.47 2.34 16.74
CA ASP A 56 17.09 3.06 17.86
C ASP A 56 17.15 4.57 17.61
N ILE A 57 17.62 4.98 16.42
CA ILE A 57 17.62 6.40 16.02
C ILE A 57 16.20 6.99 16.04
N GLY A 58 15.20 6.20 15.65
CA GLY A 58 13.78 6.58 15.65
C GLY A 58 13.06 6.47 17.00
N SER A 59 13.68 5.88 18.03
CA SER A 59 13.00 5.42 19.24
C SER A 59 12.51 6.55 20.17
N LYS A 60 13.03 7.77 20.00
CA LYS A 60 12.73 8.92 20.87
C LYS A 60 11.24 9.32 20.88
N SER A 61 10.57 9.24 19.74
CA SER A 61 9.11 9.45 19.63
C SER A 61 8.58 8.91 18.31
N PHE A 62 7.26 8.74 18.20
CA PHE A 62 6.65 8.28 16.94
C PHE A 62 6.96 9.19 15.74
N THR A 63 7.11 10.49 15.94
CA THR A 63 7.52 11.42 14.87
C THR A 63 8.95 11.12 14.39
N HIS A 64 9.88 10.79 15.29
CA HIS A 64 11.25 10.42 14.92
C HIS A 64 11.25 9.10 14.14
N LEU A 65 10.49 8.10 14.61
CA LEU A 65 10.31 6.83 13.90
C LEU A 65 9.79 7.05 12.47
N ILE A 66 8.72 7.84 12.32
CA ILE A 66 8.15 8.16 11.00
C ILE A 66 9.20 8.82 10.10
N THR A 67 9.93 9.82 10.63
CA THR A 67 10.98 10.53 9.87
C THR A 67 12.07 9.58 9.38
N VAL A 68 12.49 8.62 10.21
CA VAL A 68 13.50 7.62 9.85
C VAL A 68 12.95 6.68 8.77
N LEU A 69 11.72 6.18 8.92
CA LEU A 69 11.09 5.28 7.95
C LEU A 69 10.86 5.95 6.59
N GLU A 70 10.46 7.23 6.56
CA GLU A 70 10.29 7.99 5.32
C GLU A 70 11.62 8.21 4.59
N ARG A 71 12.68 8.52 5.34
CA ARG A 71 13.99 8.82 4.77
C ARG A 71 14.77 7.56 4.37
N TYR A 72 14.74 6.52 5.19
CA TYR A 72 15.59 5.34 5.04
C TYR A 72 14.80 4.05 4.81
N GLY A 73 13.48 4.10 4.66
CA GLY A 73 12.65 2.92 4.35
C GLY A 73 13.09 2.21 3.07
N GLN A 74 13.63 2.93 2.08
CA GLN A 74 14.21 2.31 0.88
C GLN A 74 15.41 1.40 1.19
N VAL A 75 16.20 1.72 2.21
CA VAL A 75 17.31 0.87 2.69
C VAL A 75 16.73 -0.45 3.22
N ILE A 76 15.67 -0.37 4.05
CA ILE A 76 14.96 -1.53 4.58
C ILE A 76 14.35 -2.37 3.44
N GLY A 77 13.71 -1.72 2.46
CA GLY A 77 13.14 -2.40 1.30
C GLY A 77 14.18 -3.14 0.45
N LYS A 78 15.38 -2.57 0.32
CA LYS A 78 16.50 -3.18 -0.41
C LYS A 78 17.02 -4.45 0.26
N ILE A 79 17.12 -4.46 1.60
CA ILE A 79 17.58 -5.63 2.36
C ILE A 79 16.45 -6.63 2.68
N CYS A 80 15.18 -6.24 2.49
CA CYS A 80 14.01 -7.10 2.71
C CYS A 80 13.15 -7.33 1.45
N PRO A 81 13.72 -7.81 0.32
CA PRO A 81 12.98 -7.93 -0.93
C PRO A 81 11.98 -9.10 -0.95
N THR A 82 12.20 -10.12 -0.13
CA THR A 82 11.40 -11.36 -0.10
C THR A 82 10.47 -11.38 1.11
N GLU A 83 9.43 -12.20 1.03
CA GLU A 83 8.50 -12.39 2.13
C GLU A 83 9.21 -12.96 3.37
N GLU A 84 10.16 -13.88 3.19
CA GLU A 84 10.98 -14.44 4.26
C GLU A 84 11.78 -13.36 4.99
N THR A 85 12.41 -12.45 4.24
CA THR A 85 13.12 -11.30 4.83
C THR A 85 12.18 -10.30 5.49
N GLN A 86 10.95 -10.13 4.99
CA GLN A 86 9.92 -9.32 5.66
C GLN A 86 9.48 -9.95 6.98
N ILE A 87 9.33 -11.27 7.06
CA ILE A 87 9.05 -11.99 8.32
C ILE A 87 10.19 -11.77 9.32
N MET A 88 11.45 -11.83 8.88
CA MET A 88 12.61 -11.52 9.72
C MET A 88 12.60 -10.06 10.21
N LEU A 89 12.28 -9.10 9.34
CA LEU A 89 12.10 -7.70 9.72
C LEU A 89 11.04 -7.52 10.82
N ILE A 90 9.87 -8.17 10.67
CA ILE A 90 8.79 -8.09 11.66
C ILE A 90 9.25 -8.71 13.00
N ALA A 91 9.97 -9.83 12.96
CA ALA A 91 10.54 -10.44 14.15
C ALA A 91 11.56 -9.54 14.84
N GLU A 92 12.44 -8.85 14.11
CA GLU A 92 13.41 -7.90 14.68
C GLU A 92 12.73 -6.68 15.30
N VAL A 93 11.74 -6.07 14.62
CA VAL A 93 10.91 -5.01 15.21
C VAL A 93 10.26 -5.49 16.50
N SER A 94 9.79 -6.74 16.49
CA SER A 94 9.13 -7.35 17.62
C SER A 94 10.04 -7.54 18.83
N LEU A 95 11.29 -7.92 18.58
CA LEU A 95 12.33 -8.06 19.60
C LEU A 95 12.78 -6.70 20.14
N PHE A 96 13.00 -5.72 19.26
CA PHE A 96 13.40 -4.36 19.67
C PHE A 96 12.36 -3.71 20.60
N TRP A 97 11.08 -3.90 20.32
CA TRP A 97 9.98 -3.39 21.15
C TRP A 97 9.36 -4.47 22.06
N ILE A 98 10.15 -5.44 22.54
CA ILE A 98 9.65 -6.56 23.34
C ILE A 98 8.85 -6.10 24.58
N ASN A 99 9.27 -5.00 25.20
CA ASN A 99 8.63 -4.43 26.39
C ASN A 99 7.46 -3.46 26.06
N SER A 100 7.15 -3.23 24.79
CA SER A 100 6.11 -2.29 24.35
C SER A 100 5.27 -2.87 23.21
N ALA A 101 4.16 -3.51 23.58
CA ALA A 101 3.18 -4.03 22.61
C ALA A 101 2.66 -2.92 21.68
N GLN A 102 2.34 -1.76 22.23
CA GLN A 102 1.87 -0.60 21.48
C GLN A 102 2.92 -0.11 20.46
N SER A 103 4.18 0.06 20.88
CA SER A 103 5.24 0.53 19.97
C SER A 103 5.51 -0.47 18.84
N THR A 104 5.40 -1.76 19.14
CA THR A 104 5.47 -2.80 18.11
C THR A 104 4.33 -2.66 17.11
N ALA A 105 3.08 -2.63 17.59
CA ALA A 105 1.91 -2.57 16.72
C ALA A 105 1.94 -1.33 15.83
N ILE A 106 2.30 -0.16 16.39
CA ILE A 106 2.45 1.09 15.65
C ILE A 106 3.58 0.99 14.61
N THR A 107 4.73 0.44 14.96
CA THR A 107 5.87 0.33 14.03
C THR A 107 5.54 -0.59 12.86
N ILE A 108 4.95 -1.76 13.12
CA ILE A 108 4.48 -2.68 12.07
C ILE A 108 3.40 -2.02 11.21
N ASP A 109 2.45 -1.31 11.81
CA ASP A 109 1.40 -0.61 11.06
C ASP A 109 1.96 0.44 10.09
N ARG A 110 2.99 1.18 10.52
CA ARG A 110 3.70 2.16 9.68
C ARG A 110 4.51 1.49 8.58
N MET A 111 5.26 0.43 8.90
CA MET A 111 6.01 -0.33 7.88
C MET A 111 5.08 -0.93 6.83
N MET A 112 3.90 -1.41 7.21
CA MET A 112 2.83 -1.84 6.30
C MET A 112 2.33 -0.66 5.44
N GLY A 113 2.10 0.51 6.03
CA GLY A 113 1.70 1.74 5.32
C GLY A 113 2.72 2.20 4.28
N TYR A 114 4.02 2.11 4.59
CA TYR A 114 5.12 2.42 3.67
C TYR A 114 5.47 1.27 2.70
N ARG A 115 4.70 0.17 2.73
CA ARG A 115 4.90 -1.02 1.89
C ARG A 115 6.27 -1.68 2.07
N LEU A 116 6.86 -1.56 3.26
CA LEU A 116 8.11 -2.25 3.61
C LEU A 116 7.87 -3.72 3.98
N ILE A 117 6.65 -4.02 4.43
CA ILE A 117 6.18 -5.38 4.75
C ILE A 117 4.82 -5.60 4.12
N SER A 118 4.58 -6.83 3.66
CA SER A 118 3.30 -7.26 3.13
C SER A 118 2.36 -7.76 4.24
N ASN A 119 1.05 -7.65 4.01
CA ASN A 119 0.05 -8.17 4.95
C ASN A 119 0.16 -9.69 5.08
N LEU A 120 0.57 -10.38 4.01
CA LEU A 120 0.80 -11.83 4.02
C LEU A 120 1.99 -12.21 4.92
N ALA A 121 3.10 -11.47 4.84
CA ALA A 121 4.25 -11.66 5.74
C ALA A 121 3.85 -11.45 7.21
N ILE A 122 3.00 -10.45 7.51
CA ILE A 122 2.47 -10.24 8.86
C ILE A 122 1.67 -11.44 9.33
N VAL A 123 0.75 -11.96 8.52
CA VAL A 123 -0.05 -13.14 8.87
C VAL A 123 0.85 -14.35 9.13
N LYS A 124 1.81 -14.62 8.25
CA LYS A 124 2.76 -15.74 8.42
C LYS A 124 3.63 -15.59 9.67
N TRP A 125 4.09 -14.37 9.96
CA TRP A 125 4.85 -14.08 11.18
C TRP A 125 3.98 -14.29 12.43
N VAL A 126 2.75 -13.77 12.46
CA VAL A 126 1.82 -13.90 13.60
C VAL A 126 1.60 -15.38 13.95
N PHE A 127 1.42 -16.26 12.96
CA PHE A 127 1.23 -17.70 13.18
C PHE A 127 2.54 -18.52 13.18
N SER A 128 3.70 -17.86 13.24
CA SER A 128 4.98 -18.56 13.33
C SER A 128 5.15 -19.27 14.68
N LYS A 129 5.93 -20.36 14.70
CA LYS A 129 6.12 -21.20 15.90
C LYS A 129 6.47 -20.40 17.18
N PRO A 130 7.39 -19.41 17.17
CA PRO A 130 7.73 -18.64 18.38
C PRO A 130 6.57 -17.81 18.95
N ASN A 131 5.55 -17.52 18.13
CA ASN A 131 4.43 -16.66 18.49
C ASN A 131 3.20 -17.43 18.99
N ILE A 132 3.16 -18.76 18.81
CA ILE A 132 1.98 -19.57 19.17
C ILE A 132 1.65 -19.44 20.67
N ASP A 133 2.67 -19.53 21.52
CA ASP A 133 2.49 -19.45 22.98
C ASP A 133 2.12 -18.03 23.46
N LEU A 134 2.31 -17.02 22.60
CA LEU A 134 1.99 -15.63 22.91
C LEU A 134 0.49 -15.31 22.75
N PHE A 135 -0.27 -16.07 21.95
CA PHE A 135 -1.70 -15.79 21.72
C PHE A 135 -2.56 -15.85 22.98
N HIS A 136 -2.16 -16.63 23.97
CA HIS A 136 -2.87 -16.77 25.25
C HIS A 136 -2.34 -15.84 26.35
N THR A 137 -1.22 -15.16 26.11
CA THR A 137 -0.52 -14.35 27.12
C THR A 137 -0.44 -12.88 26.77
N THR A 138 -0.65 -12.50 25.51
CA THR A 138 -0.66 -11.10 25.07
C THR A 138 -1.64 -10.84 23.93
N ASP A 139 -2.31 -9.69 23.99
CA ASP A 139 -3.22 -9.21 22.92
C ASP A 139 -2.48 -8.64 21.71
N ARG A 140 -1.17 -8.40 21.83
CA ARG A 140 -0.34 -7.74 20.81
C ARG A 140 -0.44 -8.39 19.44
N LEU A 141 -0.40 -9.72 19.38
CA LEU A 141 -0.49 -10.45 18.10
C LEU A 141 -1.87 -10.31 17.46
N TRP A 142 -2.92 -10.33 18.28
CA TRP A 142 -4.29 -10.12 17.82
C TRP A 142 -4.52 -8.71 17.29
N GLU A 143 -3.95 -7.70 17.94
CA GLU A 143 -3.99 -6.31 17.46
C GLU A 143 -3.32 -6.17 16.09
N ILE A 144 -2.09 -6.67 15.95
CA ILE A 144 -1.32 -6.62 14.69
C ILE A 144 -2.07 -7.36 13.57
N LEU A 145 -2.58 -8.57 13.86
CA LEU A 145 -3.34 -9.38 12.91
C LEU A 145 -4.62 -8.64 12.46
N ARG A 146 -5.38 -8.10 13.42
CA ARG A 146 -6.59 -7.32 13.14
C ARG A 146 -6.29 -6.12 12.25
N ASN A 147 -5.20 -5.39 12.52
CA ASN A 147 -4.80 -4.24 11.72
C ASN A 147 -4.49 -4.64 10.26
N ALA A 148 -3.74 -5.73 10.06
CA ALA A 148 -3.43 -6.23 8.72
C ALA A 148 -4.68 -6.69 7.95
N ILE A 149 -5.59 -7.42 8.61
CA ILE A 149 -6.86 -7.86 8.01
C ILE A 149 -7.73 -6.66 7.66
N ASN A 150 -7.91 -5.72 8.58
CA ASN A 150 -8.74 -4.53 8.37
C ASN A 150 -8.20 -3.66 7.23
N LYS A 151 -6.88 -3.46 7.12
CA LYS A 151 -6.32 -2.72 5.99
C LYS A 151 -6.53 -3.42 4.66
N THR A 152 -6.40 -4.75 4.63
CA THR A 152 -6.69 -5.55 3.43
C THR A 152 -8.16 -5.41 3.03
N TYR A 153 -9.06 -5.60 4.00
CA TYR A 153 -10.51 -5.50 3.80
C TYR A 153 -10.91 -4.11 3.31
N ASN A 154 -10.44 -3.04 3.96
CA ASN A 154 -10.77 -1.67 3.59
C ASN A 154 -10.29 -1.37 2.16
N ARG A 155 -9.06 -1.76 1.81
CA ARG A 155 -8.52 -1.60 0.46
C ARG A 155 -9.36 -2.32 -0.59
N ILE A 156 -9.76 -3.57 -0.32
CA ILE A 156 -10.63 -4.34 -1.24
C ILE A 156 -12.02 -3.71 -1.32
N SER A 157 -12.58 -3.27 -0.20
CA SER A 157 -13.90 -2.60 -0.14
C SER A 157 -13.91 -1.34 -0.99
N ASP A 158 -12.89 -0.48 -0.84
CA ASP A 158 -12.79 0.77 -1.59
C ASP A 158 -12.53 0.51 -3.07
N LEU A 159 -11.67 -0.45 -3.42
CA LEU A 159 -11.46 -0.86 -4.81
C LEU A 159 -12.75 -1.36 -5.47
N ARG A 160 -13.56 -2.16 -4.76
CA ARG A 160 -14.86 -2.62 -5.26
C ARG A 160 -15.84 -1.47 -5.47
N LYS A 161 -15.86 -0.47 -4.58
CA LYS A 161 -16.70 0.73 -4.75
C LYS A 161 -16.26 1.54 -5.97
N GLU A 162 -14.96 1.72 -6.16
CA GLU A 162 -14.41 2.43 -7.33
C GLU A 162 -14.75 1.70 -8.64
N ILE A 163 -14.57 0.37 -8.70
CA ILE A 163 -14.97 -0.44 -9.86
C ILE A 163 -16.47 -0.28 -10.16
N LEU A 164 -17.32 -0.33 -9.12
CA LEU A 164 -18.76 -0.16 -9.30
C LEU A 164 -19.12 1.23 -9.83
N GLN A 165 -18.44 2.28 -9.38
CA GLN A 165 -18.63 3.64 -9.87
C GLN A 165 -18.20 3.78 -11.34
N LEU A 166 -17.05 3.23 -11.70
CA LEU A 166 -16.55 3.22 -13.07
C LEU A 166 -17.47 2.45 -14.02
N LYS A 167 -17.97 1.27 -13.61
CA LYS A 167 -18.96 0.51 -14.39
C LYS A 167 -20.22 1.32 -14.68
N LYS A 168 -20.74 2.03 -13.67
CA LYS A 168 -21.90 2.93 -13.86
C LYS A 168 -21.59 4.08 -14.82
N SER A 169 -20.36 4.60 -14.81
CA SER A 169 -19.94 5.65 -15.75
C SER A 169 -19.89 5.13 -17.18
N VAL A 170 -19.33 3.94 -17.39
CA VAL A 170 -19.26 3.30 -18.71
C VAL A 170 -20.66 3.02 -19.26
N ILE A 171 -21.54 2.42 -18.45
CA ILE A 171 -22.94 2.15 -18.85
C ILE A 171 -23.66 3.45 -19.27
N LYS A 172 -23.48 4.55 -18.53
CA LYS A 172 -24.08 5.85 -18.89
C LYS A 172 -23.56 6.38 -20.22
N ALA A 173 -22.28 6.22 -20.52
CA ALA A 173 -21.71 6.62 -21.80
C ALA A 173 -22.27 5.77 -22.94
N GLU A 174 -22.38 4.45 -22.74
CA GLU A 174 -22.99 3.53 -23.70
C GLU A 174 -24.47 3.86 -23.96
N GLU A 175 -25.24 4.16 -22.91
CA GLU A 175 -26.65 4.60 -23.03
C GLU A 175 -26.79 5.93 -23.77
N ALA A 176 -25.92 6.90 -23.50
CA ALA A 176 -25.93 8.21 -24.18
C ALA A 176 -25.61 8.06 -25.67
N GLN A 177 -24.63 7.22 -26.01
CA GLN A 177 -24.29 6.91 -27.40
C GLN A 177 -25.43 6.15 -28.10
N ALA A 178 -26.00 5.12 -27.46
CA ALA A 178 -27.13 4.36 -28.02
C ALA A 178 -28.39 5.24 -28.22
N ALA A 179 -28.64 6.19 -27.33
CA ALA A 179 -29.73 7.16 -27.48
C ALA A 179 -29.52 8.10 -28.67
N LEU A 180 -28.28 8.53 -28.93
CA LEU A 180 -27.92 9.30 -30.12
C LEU A 180 -28.11 8.45 -31.39
N ASP A 181 -27.53 7.25 -31.43
CA ASP A 181 -27.59 6.35 -32.59
C ASP A 181 -29.04 5.98 -32.96
N GLY A 182 -29.88 5.73 -31.93
CA GLY A 182 -31.30 5.45 -32.11
C GLY A 182 -32.10 6.65 -32.61
N ALA A 183 -31.71 7.88 -32.22
CA ALA A 183 -32.32 9.11 -32.73
C ALA A 183 -31.90 9.39 -34.18
N GLU A 184 -30.62 9.19 -34.52
CA GLU A 184 -30.10 9.32 -35.89
C GLU A 184 -30.74 8.29 -36.84
N SER A 185 -30.92 7.04 -36.39
CA SER A 185 -31.56 5.99 -37.21
C SER A 185 -33.03 6.31 -37.54
N LYS A 186 -33.77 6.94 -36.62
CA LYS A 186 -35.15 7.40 -36.86
C LYS A 186 -35.23 8.56 -37.85
N LEU A 187 -34.19 9.38 -37.96
CA LEU A 187 -34.09 10.40 -39.01
C LEU A 187 -33.80 9.80 -40.39
N MET A 188 -33.14 8.63 -40.46
CA MET A 188 -32.78 7.98 -41.73
C MET A 188 -33.87 7.07 -42.31
N LEU A 189 -34.79 6.56 -41.49
CA LEU A 189 -35.85 5.62 -41.90
C LEU A 189 -37.24 6.26 -41.81
N VAL A 190 -37.69 6.91 -42.88
CA VAL A 190 -39.13 7.04 -43.20
C VAL A 190 -39.33 6.99 -44.72
N ASP A 191 -39.88 5.89 -45.25
CA ASP A 191 -40.53 5.67 -46.57
C ASP A 191 -40.12 6.52 -47.79
N GLY A 192 -38.85 6.89 -47.94
CA GLY A 192 -38.36 7.65 -49.10
C GLY A 192 -38.88 9.10 -49.21
N GLU A 193 -39.61 9.61 -48.22
CA GLU A 193 -40.08 11.00 -48.16
C GLU A 193 -39.66 11.71 -46.86
N PRO A 194 -39.27 13.00 -46.92
CA PRO A 194 -38.71 13.72 -45.79
C PRO A 194 -39.80 14.08 -44.77
N VAL A 195 -39.83 13.40 -43.62
CA VAL A 195 -40.70 13.77 -42.50
C VAL A 195 -39.99 14.71 -41.54
N VAL A 196 -40.76 15.64 -40.96
CA VAL A 196 -40.37 16.63 -39.96
C VAL A 196 -39.41 16.03 -38.94
N GLY A 197 -38.14 16.38 -39.08
CA GLY A 197 -37.06 15.83 -38.26
C GLY A 197 -37.34 16.01 -36.77
N GLU A 198 -36.84 15.07 -35.96
CA GLU A 198 -36.81 15.25 -34.51
C GLU A 198 -36.38 16.68 -34.15
N ASN A 199 -37.00 17.26 -33.12
CA ASN A 199 -36.72 18.62 -32.68
C ASN A 199 -35.20 18.89 -32.69
N PRO A 200 -34.69 19.83 -33.51
CA PRO A 200 -33.25 20.08 -33.66
C PRO A 200 -32.55 20.38 -32.33
N ALA A 201 -33.28 20.94 -31.36
CA ALA A 201 -32.76 21.17 -30.02
C ALA A 201 -32.53 19.87 -29.24
N ARG A 202 -33.38 18.85 -29.43
CA ARG A 202 -33.21 17.52 -28.84
C ARG A 202 -31.99 16.80 -29.41
N MET A 203 -31.83 16.82 -30.73
CA MET A 203 -30.68 16.20 -31.40
C MET A 203 -29.34 16.85 -30.98
N ARG A 204 -29.28 18.19 -30.90
CA ARG A 204 -28.10 18.89 -30.37
C ARG A 204 -27.77 18.48 -28.93
N ARG A 205 -28.79 18.28 -28.08
CA ARG A 205 -28.59 17.85 -26.69
C ARG A 205 -28.04 16.43 -26.62
N LEU A 206 -28.62 15.48 -27.35
CA LEU A 206 -28.15 14.09 -27.41
C LEU A 206 -26.71 14.02 -27.92
N LYS A 207 -26.40 14.79 -28.97
CA LYS A 207 -25.04 14.86 -29.52
C LYS A 207 -24.04 15.41 -28.52
N LEU A 208 -24.39 16.51 -27.83
CA LEU A 208 -23.54 17.09 -26.78
C LEU A 208 -23.27 16.11 -25.64
N ASP A 209 -24.31 15.43 -25.16
CA ASP A 209 -24.22 14.45 -24.07
C ASP A 209 -23.38 13.23 -24.45
N ALA A 210 -23.60 12.66 -25.64
CA ALA A 210 -22.81 11.56 -26.18
C ALA A 210 -21.33 11.97 -26.40
N THR A 211 -21.06 13.15 -26.96
CA THR A 211 -19.67 13.61 -27.14
C THR A 211 -18.95 13.78 -25.81
N LYS A 212 -19.62 14.39 -24.82
CA LYS A 212 -19.04 14.63 -23.50
C LYS A 212 -18.72 13.32 -22.79
N THR A 213 -19.67 12.39 -22.78
CA THR A 213 -19.50 11.10 -22.10
C THR A 213 -18.48 10.21 -22.80
N LYS A 214 -18.38 10.27 -24.14
CA LYS A 214 -17.41 9.52 -24.93
C LYS A 214 -15.95 9.95 -24.70
N ASP A 215 -15.70 11.25 -24.54
CA ASP A 215 -14.36 11.76 -24.21
C ASP A 215 -13.88 11.23 -22.85
N GLU A 216 -14.80 11.05 -21.89
CA GLU A 216 -14.54 10.48 -20.57
C GLU A 216 -14.50 8.93 -20.58
N GLU A 217 -15.19 8.29 -21.52
CA GLU A 217 -15.39 6.83 -21.61
C GLU A 217 -14.08 6.05 -21.77
N VAL A 218 -13.18 6.49 -22.66
CA VAL A 218 -11.92 5.76 -22.91
C VAL A 218 -11.08 5.68 -21.64
N SER A 219 -10.88 6.82 -20.97
CA SER A 219 -10.13 6.90 -19.71
C SER A 219 -10.80 6.10 -18.59
N THR A 220 -12.15 6.10 -18.53
CA THR A 220 -12.87 5.32 -17.52
C THR A 220 -12.81 3.81 -17.78
N ARG A 221 -12.80 3.36 -19.04
CA ARG A 221 -12.60 1.94 -19.40
C ARG A 221 -11.19 1.45 -19.06
N ASP A 222 -10.16 2.21 -19.40
CA ASP A 222 -8.77 1.85 -19.05
C ASP A 222 -8.59 1.76 -17.53
N SER A 223 -9.16 2.73 -16.80
CA SER A 223 -9.15 2.73 -15.33
C SER A 223 -9.91 1.53 -14.76
N LEU A 224 -11.07 1.19 -15.34
CA LEU A 224 -11.87 0.03 -14.93
C LEU A 224 -11.09 -1.27 -15.13
N GLU A 225 -10.52 -1.49 -16.31
CA GLU A 225 -9.73 -2.69 -16.63
C GLU A 225 -8.54 -2.82 -15.66
N SER A 226 -7.81 -1.73 -15.44
CA SER A 226 -6.65 -1.75 -14.53
C SER A 226 -7.04 -2.11 -13.09
N LYS A 227 -8.19 -1.62 -12.59
CA LYS A 227 -8.68 -1.90 -11.24
C LYS A 227 -9.26 -3.29 -11.11
N GLU A 228 -9.95 -3.80 -12.14
CA GLU A 228 -10.42 -5.19 -12.18
C GLU A 228 -9.25 -6.17 -12.18
N ALA A 229 -8.21 -5.90 -12.98
CA ALA A 229 -6.98 -6.68 -12.97
C ALA A 229 -6.28 -6.64 -11.60
N LEU A 230 -6.29 -5.48 -10.92
CA LEU A 230 -5.76 -5.36 -9.57
C LEU A 230 -6.57 -6.16 -8.55
N LEU A 231 -7.91 -6.14 -8.64
CA LEU A 231 -8.79 -6.90 -7.76
C LEU A 231 -8.65 -8.41 -7.98
N ALA A 232 -8.45 -8.86 -9.22
CA ALA A 232 -8.27 -10.27 -9.54
C ALA A 232 -6.96 -10.86 -8.97
N ARG A 233 -5.97 -10.01 -8.68
CA ARG A 233 -4.67 -10.39 -8.10
C ARG A 233 -4.61 -10.26 -6.58
N ALA A 234 -5.65 -9.70 -5.95
CA ALA A 234 -5.71 -9.41 -4.51
C ALA A 234 -6.25 -10.59 -3.71
#